data_AF-A0JTE8-F1
#
_entry.id   AF-A0JTE8-F1
#
_cell.length_a   1.000
_cell.length_b   1.000
_cell.length_c   1.000
_cell.angle_alpha   90.00
_cell.angle_beta   90.00
_cell.angle_gamma   90.00
#
_symmetry.space_group_name_H-M   'P 1'
#
loop_
_entity.id
_entity.type
_entity.pdbx_description
1 polymer ?
#
loop_
_entity_poly.entity_id
_entity_poly.type
_entity_poly.pdbx_seq_one_letter_code
_entity_poly.pdbx_strand_id
1 'polypeptide(L)'
;MTDVTIRHNPDRERFEVLVAGNVIGKAAYKTYDAGVSPQRIFYHTVINEEYGGQGLAGKLATVALDETVAAGLAIVPVCPYIKKFLTKHPEYAAGTVATTPAHLEFLSAALAARART
;
A
#
# COMPACT_ATOMS: atom_id res chain seq x y z
N MET A 1 -6.77 -20.55 17.61
CA MET A 1 -5.91 -19.52 16.99
C MET A 1 -6.61 -19.12 15.70
N THR A 2 -7.00 -17.86 15.56
CA THR A 2 -7.62 -17.40 14.32
C THR A 2 -6.53 -17.18 13.30
N ASP A 3 -6.64 -17.83 12.14
CA ASP A 3 -5.63 -17.76 11.09
C ASP A 3 -5.65 -16.36 10.44
N VAL A 4 -4.51 -15.67 10.52
CA VAL A 4 -4.29 -14.33 9.94
C VAL A 4 -3.38 -14.49 8.73
N THR A 5 -3.88 -14.13 7.55
CA THR A 5 -3.09 -14.15 6.32
C THR A 5 -3.01 -12.78 5.69
N ILE A 6 -1.94 -12.55 4.92
CA ILE A 6 -1.77 -11.36 4.10
C ILE A 6 -1.60 -11.85 2.66
N ARG A 7 -2.30 -11.22 1.72
CA ARG A 7 -2.16 -11.52 0.29
C ARG A 7 -2.11 -10.27 -0.57
N HIS A 8 -1.45 -10.37 -1.71
CA HIS A 8 -1.55 -9.41 -2.79
C HIS A 8 -2.81 -9.67 -3.64
N ASN A 9 -3.60 -8.63 -3.89
CA ASN A 9 -4.76 -8.66 -4.77
C ASN A 9 -4.57 -7.62 -5.89
N PRO A 10 -3.89 -7.98 -6.99
CA PRO A 10 -3.57 -7.06 -8.08
C PRO A 10 -4.81 -6.55 -8.82
N ASP A 11 -5.85 -7.38 -8.97
CA ASP A 11 -7.12 -7.00 -9.61
C ASP A 11 -7.82 -5.83 -8.91
N ARG A 12 -7.54 -5.67 -7.61
CA ARG A 12 -8.08 -4.59 -6.78
C ARG A 12 -7.04 -3.54 -6.40
N GLU A 13 -5.82 -3.66 -6.93
CA GLU A 13 -4.65 -2.84 -6.62
C GLU A 13 -4.44 -2.64 -5.11
N ARG A 14 -4.42 -3.75 -4.36
CA ARG A 14 -4.23 -3.68 -2.91
C ARG A 14 -3.61 -4.94 -2.33
N PHE A 15 -2.99 -4.79 -1.17
CA PHE A 15 -2.70 -5.89 -0.26
C PHE A 15 -3.81 -5.99 0.76
N GLU A 16 -4.14 -7.21 1.19
CA GLU A 16 -5.26 -7.49 2.08
C GLU A 16 -4.78 -8.27 3.30
N VAL A 17 -5.27 -7.90 4.48
CA VAL A 17 -5.20 -8.75 5.68
C VAL A 17 -6.51 -9.50 5.78
N LEU A 18 -6.43 -10.81 6.02
CA LEU A 18 -7.59 -11.68 6.17
C LEU A 18 -7.58 -12.39 7.51
N VAL A 19 -8.78 -12.57 8.05
CA VAL A 19 -9.05 -13.39 9.25
C VAL A 19 -10.16 -14.36 8.91
N ALA A 20 -9.89 -15.66 9.01
CA ALA A 20 -10.83 -16.71 8.61
C ALA A 20 -11.43 -16.48 7.21
N GLY A 21 -10.60 -16.02 6.26
CA GLY A 21 -11.00 -15.74 4.88
C GLY A 21 -11.70 -14.40 4.63
N ASN A 22 -12.03 -13.63 5.68
CA ASN A 22 -12.64 -12.31 5.55
C ASN A 22 -11.58 -11.22 5.46
N VAL A 23 -11.71 -10.29 4.52
CA VAL A 23 -10.81 -9.14 4.43
C VAL A 23 -11.13 -8.15 5.55
N ILE A 24 -10.18 -7.97 6.46
CA ILE A 24 -10.29 -7.10 7.64
C ILE A 24 -9.40 -5.85 7.54
N GLY A 25 -8.64 -5.73 6.46
CA GLY A 25 -7.69 -4.62 6.29
C GLY A 25 -7.11 -4.60 4.90
N LYS A 26 -6.62 -3.43 4.49
CA LYS A 26 -6.01 -3.26 3.17
C LYS A 26 -4.94 -2.17 3.16
N ALA A 27 -3.94 -2.35 2.29
CA ALA A 27 -3.04 -1.30 1.83
C ALA A 27 -3.27 -1.13 0.33
N ALA A 28 -4.01 -0.09 -0.04
CA ALA A 28 -4.38 0.21 -1.42
C ALA A 28 -3.29 1.04 -2.09
N TYR A 29 -3.02 0.69 -3.35
CA TYR A 29 -2.08 1.39 -4.21
C TYR A 29 -2.68 1.72 -5.57
N LYS A 30 -1.98 2.57 -6.33
CA LYS A 30 -2.17 2.71 -7.77
C LYS A 30 -0.84 2.53 -8.47
N THR A 31 -0.86 1.81 -9.59
CA THR A 31 0.33 1.70 -10.45
C THR A 31 0.53 3.01 -11.20
N TYR A 32 1.74 3.57 -11.13
CA TYR A 32 2.12 4.79 -11.84
C TYR A 32 3.38 4.52 -12.65
N ASP A 33 3.30 4.75 -13.96
CA ASP A 33 4.45 4.63 -14.85
C ASP A 33 5.11 6.00 -15.00
N ALA A 34 6.32 6.12 -14.48
CA ALA A 34 7.11 7.35 -14.50
C ALA A 34 8.14 7.37 -15.65
N GLY A 35 8.18 6.36 -16.52
CA GLY A 35 9.12 6.24 -17.64
C GLY A 35 10.56 5.83 -17.26
N VAL A 36 10.93 5.91 -15.97
CA VAL A 36 12.24 5.44 -15.46
C VAL A 36 12.11 4.06 -14.80
N SER A 37 11.18 3.95 -13.84
CA SER A 37 10.79 2.69 -13.24
C SER A 37 9.29 2.73 -12.88
N PRO A 38 8.59 1.59 -12.96
CA PRO A 38 7.20 1.53 -12.54
C PRO A 38 7.10 1.68 -11.01
N GLN A 39 6.04 2.35 -10.56
CA GLN A 39 5.88 2.77 -9.18
C GLN A 39 4.53 2.34 -8.61
N ARG A 40 4.45 2.14 -7.29
CA ARG A 40 3.21 1.96 -6.56
C ARG A 40 2.96 3.13 -5.61
N ILE A 41 1.88 3.86 -5.88
CA ILE A 41 1.40 4.95 -5.03
C ILE A 41 0.52 4.38 -3.93
N PHE A 42 1.09 4.17 -2.75
CA PHE A 42 0.33 3.75 -1.57
C PHE A 42 -0.43 4.94 -0.99
N TYR A 43 -1.75 4.95 -1.15
CA TYR A 43 -2.58 6.11 -0.82
C TYR A 43 -3.50 5.88 0.38
N HIS A 44 -3.78 4.63 0.74
CA HIS A 44 -4.70 4.35 1.84
C HIS A 44 -4.41 2.99 2.48
N THR A 45 -4.15 3.02 3.79
CA THR A 45 -3.95 1.83 4.62
C THR A 45 -4.92 1.87 5.78
N VAL A 46 -5.66 0.78 5.99
CA VAL A 46 -6.66 0.67 7.06
C VAL A 46 -6.78 -0.76 7.55
N ILE A 47 -6.99 -0.93 8.85
CA ILE A 47 -7.41 -2.17 9.50
C ILE A 47 -8.76 -1.88 10.16
N ASN A 48 -9.71 -2.80 10.06
CA ASN A 48 -10.98 -2.74 10.78
C ASN A 48 -10.72 -2.48 12.27
N GLU A 49 -11.50 -1.58 12.86
CA GLU A 49 -11.27 -1.09 14.22
C GLU A 49 -11.27 -2.22 15.27
N GLU A 50 -12.14 -3.21 15.09
CA GLU A 50 -12.23 -4.41 15.94
C GLU A 50 -10.93 -5.25 15.97
N TYR A 51 -10.05 -5.07 14.99
CA TYR A 51 -8.73 -5.71 14.90
C TYR A 51 -7.57 -4.74 15.19
N GLY A 52 -7.87 -3.56 15.72
CA GLY A 52 -6.89 -2.55 16.14
C GLY A 52 -5.96 -3.04 17.24
N GLY A 53 -4.80 -2.38 17.39
CA GLY A 53 -3.85 -2.66 18.48
C GLY A 53 -3.01 -3.95 18.35
N GLN A 54 -3.26 -4.78 17.33
CA GLN A 54 -2.61 -6.09 17.17
C GLN A 54 -1.38 -6.09 16.25
N GLY A 55 -0.89 -4.91 15.86
CA GLY A 55 0.26 -4.76 14.95
C GLY A 55 0.00 -5.16 13.48
N LEU A 56 -1.25 -5.45 13.11
CA LEU A 56 -1.61 -5.93 11.77
C LEU A 56 -1.31 -4.92 10.65
N ALA A 57 -1.48 -3.62 10.93
CA ALA A 57 -1.15 -2.57 9.96
C ALA A 57 0.35 -2.57 9.61
N GLY A 58 1.21 -2.88 10.59
CA GLY A 58 2.66 -2.96 10.39
C GLY A 58 3.02 -4.17 9.54
N LYS A 59 2.49 -5.35 9.89
CA LYS A 59 2.68 -6.58 9.09
C LYS A 59 2.20 -6.41 7.66
N LEU A 60 1.04 -5.78 7.46
CA LEU A 60 0.50 -5.46 6.14
C LEU A 60 1.43 -4.52 5.35
N ALA A 61 1.95 -3.48 5.99
CA ALA A 61 2.88 -2.55 5.35
C ALA A 61 4.20 -3.26 4.97
N THR A 62 4.79 -4.05 5.88
CA THR A 62 6.00 -4.83 5.60
C THR A 62 5.82 -5.68 4.35
N VAL A 63 4.80 -6.54 4.30
CA VAL A 63 4.56 -7.41 3.13
C VAL A 63 4.33 -6.59 1.86
N ALA A 64 3.52 -5.53 1.94
CA ALA A 64 3.22 -4.70 0.79
C ALA A 64 4.45 -3.98 0.22
N LEU A 65 5.35 -3.49 1.09
CA LEU A 65 6.56 -2.78 0.68
C LEU A 65 7.65 -3.75 0.23
N ASP A 66 7.82 -4.88 0.92
CA ASP A 66 8.76 -5.96 0.53
C ASP A 66 8.44 -6.47 -0.88
N GLU A 67 7.19 -6.84 -1.15
CA GLU A 67 6.78 -7.32 -2.47
C GLU A 67 6.87 -6.23 -3.54
N THR A 68 6.73 -4.96 -3.17
CA THR A 68 6.90 -3.84 -4.10
C THR A 68 8.37 -3.70 -4.51
N VAL A 69 9.30 -3.70 -3.54
CA VAL A 69 10.73 -3.61 -3.82
C VAL A 69 11.23 -4.87 -4.54
N ALA A 70 10.79 -6.06 -4.12
CA ALA A 70 11.16 -7.32 -4.76
C ALA A 70 10.70 -7.41 -6.22
N ALA A 71 9.60 -6.74 -6.57
CA ALA A 71 9.12 -6.61 -7.95
C ALA A 71 9.87 -5.55 -8.77
N GLY A 72 10.90 -4.91 -8.21
CA GLY A 72 11.63 -3.82 -8.87
C GLY A 72 10.85 -2.51 -8.99
N LEU A 73 9.78 -2.36 -8.21
CA LEU A 73 8.89 -1.19 -8.22
C LEU A 73 9.31 -0.19 -7.15
N ALA A 74 9.18 1.11 -7.46
CA ALA A 74 9.40 2.15 -6.46
C ALA A 74 8.15 2.37 -5.58
N ILE A 75 8.37 2.69 -4.31
CA ILE A 75 7.35 3.04 -3.32
C ILE A 75 7.13 4.56 -3.36
N VAL A 76 5.89 4.98 -3.62
CA VAL A 76 5.47 6.38 -3.49
C VAL A 76 4.51 6.49 -2.29
N PRO A 77 4.94 7.09 -1.16
CA PRO A 77 4.15 7.10 0.07
C PRO A 77 3.23 8.32 0.16
N VAL A 78 1.98 8.21 -0.33
CA VAL A 78 0.95 9.24 -0.13
C VAL A 78 0.28 9.08 1.24
N CYS A 79 -0.03 7.84 1.61
CA CYS A 79 -0.68 7.50 2.87
C CYS A 79 0.14 7.96 4.09
N PRO A 80 -0.45 8.70 5.05
CA PRO A 80 0.27 9.12 6.27
C PRO A 80 0.83 7.95 7.09
N TYR A 81 0.13 6.81 7.11
CA TYR A 81 0.61 5.61 7.79
C TYR A 81 1.90 5.09 7.16
N ILE A 82 1.95 4.96 5.83
CA ILE A 82 3.13 4.49 5.11
C ILE A 82 4.30 5.48 5.26
N LYS A 83 4.02 6.80 5.20
CA LYS A 83 5.05 7.82 5.49
C LYS A 83 5.69 7.59 6.85
N LYS A 84 4.88 7.43 7.91
CA LYS A 84 5.35 7.18 9.28
C LYS A 84 6.03 5.81 9.44
N PHE A 85 5.59 4.81 8.67
CA PHE A 85 6.21 3.49 8.66
C PHE A 85 7.65 3.61 8.12
N LEU A 86 7.83 4.24 6.95
CA LEU A 86 9.15 4.41 6.33
C LEU A 86 10.15 5.17 7.21
N THR A 87 9.72 6.09 8.09
CA THR A 87 10.66 6.74 9.03
C THR A 87 11.29 5.78 10.04
N LYS A 88 10.65 4.63 10.28
CA LYS A 88 11.13 3.59 11.21
C LYS A 88 11.80 2.42 10.50
N HIS A 89 11.73 2.39 9.17
CA HIS A 89 12.15 1.30 8.32
C HIS A 89 13.07 1.81 7.19
N PRO A 90 14.31 2.25 7.52
CA PRO A 90 15.24 2.84 6.56
C PRO A 90 15.70 1.85 5.48
N GLU A 91 15.50 0.54 5.66
CA GLU A 91 15.75 -0.50 4.67
C GLU A 91 15.01 -0.25 3.33
N TYR A 92 13.88 0.45 3.35
CA TYR A 92 13.12 0.80 2.15
C TYR A 92 13.57 2.10 1.47
N ALA A 93 14.54 2.82 2.03
CA ALA A 93 14.92 4.15 1.53
C ALA A 93 15.36 4.12 0.06
N ALA A 94 16.14 3.10 -0.35
CA ALA A 94 16.61 2.95 -1.72
C ALA A 94 15.47 2.66 -2.72
N GLY A 95 14.39 2.02 -2.27
CA GLY A 95 13.20 1.72 -3.07
C GLY A 95 12.11 2.79 -2.97
N THR A 96 12.33 3.90 -2.26
CA THR A 96 11.32 4.94 -2.03
C THR A 96 11.62 6.18 -2.85
N VAL A 97 10.58 6.73 -3.48
CA VAL A 97 10.64 8.02 -4.19
C VAL A 97 9.74 9.05 -3.50
N ALA A 98 10.15 10.32 -3.57
CA ALA A 98 9.36 11.40 -3.01
C ALA A 98 8.00 11.53 -3.73
N THR A 99 6.95 11.83 -2.96
CA THR A 99 5.64 12.15 -3.55
C THR A 99 5.71 13.49 -4.27
N THR A 100 5.39 13.52 -5.57
CA THR A 100 5.38 14.72 -6.41
C THR A 100 3.93 15.18 -6.67
N PRO A 101 3.72 16.43 -7.14
CA PRO A 101 2.40 16.87 -7.61
C PRO A 101 1.80 15.96 -8.68
N ALA A 102 2.62 15.49 -9.64
CA ALA A 102 2.17 14.57 -10.69
C ALA A 102 1.58 13.26 -10.13
N HIS A 103 2.17 12.71 -9.07
CA HIS A 103 1.60 11.53 -8.39
C HIS A 103 0.21 11.82 -7.82
N LEU A 104 0.00 13.01 -7.23
CA LEU A 104 -1.26 13.40 -6.62
C LEU A 104 -2.34 13.68 -7.66
N GLU A 105 -1.99 14.35 -8.75
CA GLU A 105 -2.90 14.62 -9.87
C GLU A 105 -3.36 13.31 -10.52
N PHE A 106 -2.41 12.41 -10.82
CA PHE A 106 -2.72 11.07 -11.33
C PHE A 106 -3.63 10.28 -10.38
N LEU A 107 -3.28 10.24 -9.09
CA LEU A 107 -4.06 9.52 -8.09
C LEU A 107 -5.49 10.04 -8.01
N SER A 108 -5.67 11.37 -7.98
CA SER A 108 -6.99 12.00 -7.96
C SER A 108 -7.83 11.57 -9.17
N ALA A 109 -7.26 11.67 -10.39
CA ALA A 109 -7.94 11.27 -11.61
C ALA A 109 -8.31 9.77 -11.61
N ALA A 110 -7.38 8.90 -11.20
CA ALA A 110 -7.59 7.45 -11.14
C ALA A 110 -8.69 7.05 -10.14
N LEU A 111 -8.79 7.75 -9.00
CA LEU A 111 -9.84 7.50 -8.01
C LEU A 111 -11.20 8.04 -8.45
N ALA A 112 -11.24 9.19 -9.11
CA ALA A 112 -12.47 9.76 -9.65
C ALA A 112 -13.07 8.93 -10.80
N ALA A 113 -12.24 8.25 -11.60
CA ALA A 113 -12.72 7.33 -12.63
C ALA A 113 -13.46 6.12 -12.03
N ARG A 114 -12.95 5.57 -10.93
CA ARG A 114 -13.53 4.39 -10.26
C ARG A 114 -14.87 4.67 -9.57
N ALA A 115 -15.10 5.91 -9.13
CA ALA A 115 -16.36 6.30 -8.48
C ALA A 115 -17.54 6.41 -9.45
N ARG A 116 -17.30 6.37 -10.77
CA ARG A 116 -18.31 6.56 -11.83
C ARG A 116 -18.82 5.25 -12.45
N THR A 117 -18.34 4.11 -11.97
CA THR A 117 -18.74 2.74 -12.35
C THR A 117 -19.31 2.03 -11.14
#